data_AF-A0A943TAJ2-F1
#
_entry.id   AF-A0A943TAJ2-F1
#
_cell.length_a   1.000
_cell.length_b   1.000
_cell.length_c   1.000
_cell.angle_alpha   90.00
_cell.angle_beta   90.00
_cell.angle_gamma   90.00
#
_symmetry.space_group_name_H-M   'P 1'
#
loop_
_entity.id
_entity.type
_entity.pdbx_description
1 polymer ?
#
loop_
_entity_poly.entity_id
_entity_poly.type
_entity_poly.pdbx_seq_one_letter_code
_entity_poly.pdbx_strand_id
1 'polypeptide(L)'
;MLDSFVPTAYRTEFTPWPVSERYAATRHAGTPEAQLLPGELTVHRGDGAVMSYYLNWPENFGPADKPIALRPRYKNSYPQDFVLTVQVRDAQLLFSVSSRSFWEQRDGRAVERGLIARGYLPLDAPGTPRREKVRPEEGDSSPAISSAPPLLGWDIADTYPARMALIRALCEGLCASLTAQATALAPGEARADEREDRLQAVHLNASARPDGAETGWETPAGMVRALIIEQDESAGGEARAYYANVLSPAPNEFGNIVWSTRKDAEYFPYRPVRHKPIFHAPCPRELVPSAVQALVRHLPEAPAATDHEAPPRSQSLPTPGESPSADPH
;
A
#
# COMPACT_ATOMS: atom_id res chain seq x y z
N MET A 1 12.05 -18.18 -36.24
CA MET A 1 12.11 -16.74 -36.52
C MET A 1 11.37 -16.06 -35.38
N LEU A 2 12.14 -15.63 -34.38
CA LEU A 2 11.69 -14.90 -33.19
C LEU A 2 11.56 -13.44 -33.61
N ASP A 3 10.35 -12.98 -33.90
CA ASP A 3 10.08 -11.55 -34.02
C ASP A 3 8.62 -11.28 -33.67
N SER A 4 8.40 -10.16 -32.98
CA SER A 4 7.13 -9.61 -32.43
C SER A 4 6.60 -10.19 -31.10
N PHE A 5 7.41 -10.07 -30.04
CA PHE A 5 6.84 -9.63 -28.76
C PHE A 5 6.26 -8.23 -28.99
N VAL A 6 4.94 -8.07 -28.99
CA VAL A 6 4.34 -6.74 -29.03
C VAL A 6 4.81 -5.98 -27.78
N PRO A 7 5.47 -4.81 -27.90
CA PRO A 7 6.05 -4.11 -26.77
C PRO A 7 4.95 -3.57 -25.84
N THR A 8 5.13 -3.80 -24.53
CA THR A 8 4.55 -2.99 -23.43
C THR A 8 3.06 -2.64 -23.55
N ALA A 9 2.19 -3.63 -23.37
CA ALA A 9 0.76 -3.35 -23.10
C ALA A 9 0.55 -2.65 -21.74
N TYR A 10 1.58 -2.59 -20.90
CA TYR A 10 1.55 -1.99 -19.57
C TYR A 10 2.67 -0.94 -19.42
N ARG A 11 2.31 0.25 -18.93
CA ARG A 11 3.23 1.26 -18.40
C ARG A 11 3.07 1.29 -16.89
N THR A 12 4.16 1.39 -16.14
CA THR A 12 4.11 1.49 -14.68
C THR A 12 4.68 2.80 -14.17
N GLU A 13 4.17 3.25 -13.04
CA GLU A 13 4.61 4.47 -12.35
C GLU A 13 4.64 4.20 -10.84
N PHE A 14 5.81 4.34 -10.24
CA PHE A 14 6.01 4.15 -8.81
C PHE A 14 6.02 5.50 -8.08
N THR A 15 5.11 5.67 -7.14
CA THR A 15 5.03 6.82 -6.24
C THR A 15 5.53 6.41 -4.86
N PRO A 16 6.73 6.87 -4.45
CA PRO A 16 7.27 6.54 -3.13
C PRO A 16 6.42 7.20 -2.04
N TRP A 17 6.14 6.46 -0.97
CA TRP A 17 5.51 7.04 0.22
C TRP A 17 6.55 7.68 1.13
N PRO A 18 6.13 8.64 1.98
CA PRO A 18 6.96 9.12 3.06
C PRO A 18 7.45 7.99 3.99
N VAL A 19 8.67 8.14 4.47
CA VAL A 19 9.37 7.21 5.38
C VAL A 19 9.84 7.95 6.63
N SER A 20 10.20 7.22 7.69
CA SER A 20 10.78 7.86 8.87
C SER A 20 12.20 8.40 8.59
N GLU A 21 12.65 9.41 9.34
CA GLU A 21 14.06 9.85 9.32
C GLU A 21 15.04 8.70 9.60
N ARG A 22 14.67 7.77 10.49
CA ARG A 22 15.45 6.56 10.76
C ARG A 22 15.61 5.72 9.49
N TYR A 23 14.53 5.50 8.76
CA TYR A 23 14.57 4.76 7.50
C TYR A 23 15.46 5.48 6.49
N ALA A 24 15.28 6.80 6.32
CA ALA A 24 16.07 7.60 5.40
C ALA A 24 17.58 7.55 5.73
N ALA A 25 17.94 7.63 7.01
CA ALA A 25 19.31 7.48 7.48
C ALA A 25 19.86 6.07 7.20
N THR A 26 19.06 5.03 7.43
CA THR A 26 19.44 3.63 7.19
C THR A 26 19.65 3.35 5.69
N ARG A 27 18.79 3.93 4.83
CA ARG A 27 18.95 3.94 3.38
C ARG A 27 20.23 4.64 2.96
N HIS A 28 20.50 5.82 3.52
CA HIS A 28 21.72 6.59 3.24
C HIS A 28 23.01 5.88 3.68
N ALA A 29 22.93 5.07 4.74
CA ALA A 29 24.02 4.21 5.20
C ALA A 29 24.29 3.01 4.27
N GLY A 30 23.42 2.76 3.29
CA GLY A 30 23.59 1.68 2.32
C GLY A 30 23.07 0.33 2.80
N THR A 31 22.24 0.29 3.84
CA THR A 31 21.61 -0.97 4.28
C THR A 31 20.75 -1.55 3.16
N PRO A 32 20.97 -2.81 2.72
CA PRO A 32 20.26 -3.43 1.61
C PRO A 32 18.73 -3.39 1.75
N GLU A 33 18.21 -3.70 2.94
CA GLU A 33 16.77 -3.75 3.23
C GLU A 33 16.11 -2.36 3.15
N ALA A 34 16.87 -1.29 3.37
CA ALA A 34 16.40 0.09 3.26
C ALA A 34 16.49 0.65 1.82
N GLN A 35 17.03 -0.13 0.87
CA GLN A 35 17.09 0.28 -0.54
C GLN A 35 15.73 0.19 -1.24
N LEU A 36 14.77 -0.57 -0.72
CA LEU A 36 13.43 -0.70 -1.32
C LEU A 36 12.41 0.19 -0.60
N LEU A 37 11.99 1.29 -1.23
CA LEU A 37 11.02 2.21 -0.62
C LEU A 37 9.61 1.60 -0.56
N PRO A 38 8.84 1.89 0.51
CA PRO A 38 7.39 1.70 0.48
C PRO A 38 6.76 2.69 -0.51
N GLY A 39 5.62 2.31 -1.09
CA GLY A 39 4.97 3.17 -2.08
C GLY A 39 3.83 2.50 -2.81
N GLU A 40 3.31 3.24 -3.79
CA GLU A 40 2.24 2.82 -4.67
C GLU A 40 2.76 2.64 -6.10
N LEU A 41 2.38 1.54 -6.72
CA LEU A 41 2.65 1.22 -8.10
C LEU A 41 1.36 1.30 -8.90
N THR A 42 1.28 2.32 -9.75
CA THR A 42 0.20 2.47 -10.73
C THR A 42 0.58 1.75 -12.02
N VAL A 43 -0.32 0.94 -12.56
CA VAL A 43 -0.16 0.21 -13.81
C VAL A 43 -1.23 0.69 -14.79
N HIS A 44 -0.79 1.23 -15.91
CA HIS A 44 -1.63 1.69 -17.02
C HIS A 44 -1.60 0.64 -18.13
N ARG A 45 -2.77 0.14 -18.54
CA ARG A 45 -2.91 -0.76 -19.68
C ARG A 45 -3.22 0.03 -20.95
N GLY A 46 -2.81 -0.49 -22.10
CA GLY A 46 -2.99 0.16 -23.40
C GLY A 46 -4.44 0.44 -23.83
N ASP A 47 -5.44 -0.15 -23.16
CA ASP A 47 -6.87 0.11 -23.37
C ASP A 47 -7.43 1.20 -22.43
N GLY A 48 -6.56 1.88 -21.67
CA GLY A 48 -6.93 2.93 -20.71
C GLY A 48 -7.26 2.42 -19.31
N ALA A 49 -7.29 1.11 -19.06
CA ALA A 49 -7.50 0.59 -17.71
C ALA A 49 -6.32 0.93 -16.78
N VAL A 50 -6.63 1.32 -15.54
CA VAL A 50 -5.62 1.64 -14.51
C VAL A 50 -5.80 0.74 -13.31
N MET A 51 -4.69 0.21 -12.81
CA MET A 51 -4.64 -0.63 -11.61
C MET A 51 -3.63 -0.02 -10.63
N SER A 52 -3.94 -0.10 -9.34
CA SER A 52 -3.03 0.36 -8.30
C SER A 52 -2.72 -0.77 -7.32
N TYR A 53 -1.43 -0.92 -7.04
CA TYR A 53 -0.91 -1.82 -6.03
C TYR A 53 -0.03 -1.03 -5.07
N TYR A 54 0.12 -1.51 -3.84
CA TYR A 54 1.03 -0.91 -2.90
C TYR A 54 1.97 -1.93 -2.27
N LEU A 55 3.18 -1.46 -1.99
CA LEU A 55 4.18 -2.16 -1.22
C LEU A 55 4.33 -1.47 0.13
N ASN A 56 3.77 -2.08 1.18
CA ASN A 56 3.98 -1.62 2.55
C ASN A 56 5.27 -2.21 3.12
N TRP A 57 6.40 -1.75 2.61
CA TRP A 57 7.71 -2.22 3.04
C TRP A 57 7.95 -1.81 4.51
N PRO A 58 8.41 -2.74 5.38
CA PRO A 58 8.51 -2.48 6.81
C PRO A 58 9.63 -1.49 7.14
N GLU A 59 9.41 -0.68 8.19
CA GLU A 59 10.42 0.22 8.75
C GLU A 59 11.40 -0.51 9.67
N ASN A 60 10.91 -1.55 10.36
CA ASN A 60 11.72 -2.47 11.15
C ASN A 60 12.03 -3.66 10.26
N PHE A 61 13.20 -3.66 9.64
CA PHE A 61 13.62 -4.62 8.59
C PHE A 61 13.61 -6.11 9.01
N GLY A 62 13.23 -6.43 10.26
CA GLY A 62 12.91 -7.78 10.73
C GLY A 62 14.05 -8.78 10.50
N PRO A 63 13.81 -10.09 10.71
CA PRO A 63 14.63 -11.09 10.06
C PRO A 63 14.43 -10.95 8.53
N ALA A 64 15.54 -10.82 7.79
CA ALA A 64 15.61 -10.59 6.34
C ALA A 64 14.85 -11.61 5.47
N ASP A 65 14.23 -12.63 6.08
CA ASP A 65 13.62 -13.76 5.39
C ASP A 65 12.11 -13.62 5.13
N LYS A 66 11.44 -12.55 5.60
CA LYS A 66 9.98 -12.44 5.42
C LYS A 66 9.60 -11.81 4.09
N PRO A 67 8.98 -12.54 3.14
CA PRO A 67 8.48 -11.97 1.91
C PRO A 67 7.30 -11.02 2.17
N ILE A 68 7.35 -9.84 1.54
CA ILE A 68 6.29 -8.83 1.59
C ILE A 68 5.50 -8.92 0.29
N ALA A 69 4.19 -9.11 0.40
CA ALA A 69 3.30 -9.15 -0.75
C ALA A 69 3.01 -7.75 -1.28
N LEU A 70 3.10 -7.60 -2.60
CA LEU A 70 2.49 -6.49 -3.31
C LEU A 70 0.96 -6.67 -3.24
N ARG A 71 0.25 -5.65 -2.75
CA ARG A 71 -1.20 -5.74 -2.50
C ARG A 71 -1.97 -4.82 -3.42
N PRO A 72 -3.12 -5.26 -3.97
CA PRO A 72 -3.99 -4.35 -4.69
C PRO A 72 -4.53 -3.28 -3.74
N ARG A 73 -4.59 -2.03 -4.19
CA ARG A 73 -5.16 -0.91 -3.43
C ARG A 73 -6.65 -1.12 -3.20
N TYR A 74 -7.37 -1.52 -4.24
CA TYR A 74 -8.81 -1.76 -4.20
C TYR A 74 -9.14 -3.26 -4.24
N LYS A 75 -10.17 -3.68 -3.49
CA LYS A 75 -10.55 -5.10 -3.29
C LYS A 75 -10.83 -5.86 -4.59
N ASN A 76 -11.22 -5.16 -5.66
CA ASN A 76 -11.55 -5.75 -6.96
C ASN A 76 -10.52 -5.40 -8.06
N SER A 77 -9.33 -4.91 -7.69
CA SER A 77 -8.29 -4.64 -8.69
C SER A 77 -7.84 -5.96 -9.32
N TYR A 78 -7.87 -6.02 -10.66
CA TYR A 78 -7.40 -7.15 -11.45
C TYR A 78 -5.86 -7.18 -11.43
N PRO A 79 -5.20 -8.35 -11.52
CA PRO A 79 -5.77 -9.68 -11.46
C PRO A 79 -5.63 -10.29 -10.05
N GLN A 80 -6.55 -11.19 -9.71
CA GLN A 80 -6.59 -11.90 -8.42
C GLN A 80 -5.96 -13.30 -8.48
N ASP A 81 -5.34 -13.62 -9.60
CA ASP A 81 -4.83 -14.93 -10.02
C ASP A 81 -3.40 -15.22 -9.54
N PHE A 82 -2.66 -14.23 -9.02
CA PHE A 82 -1.34 -14.44 -8.44
C PHE A 82 -1.09 -13.55 -7.22
N VAL A 83 -0.06 -13.92 -6.44
CA VAL A 83 0.57 -13.05 -5.45
C VAL A 83 2.01 -12.83 -5.88
N LEU A 84 2.40 -11.57 -6.00
CA LEU A 84 3.79 -11.17 -6.14
C LEU A 84 4.33 -10.80 -4.75
N THR A 85 5.43 -11.42 -4.37
CA THR A 85 6.16 -11.08 -3.14
C THR A 85 7.57 -10.62 -3.44
N VAL A 86 8.08 -9.74 -2.58
CA VAL A 86 9.44 -9.22 -2.61
C VAL A 86 10.11 -9.53 -1.27
N GLN A 87 11.36 -9.94 -1.32
CA GLN A 87 12.21 -10.13 -0.14
C GLN A 87 13.62 -9.64 -0.46
N VAL A 88 14.35 -9.16 0.55
CA VAL A 88 15.77 -8.83 0.43
C VAL A 88 16.56 -9.93 1.11
N ARG A 89 17.44 -10.62 0.39
CA ARG A 89 18.30 -11.67 0.95
C ARG A 89 19.66 -11.61 0.27
N ASP A 90 20.73 -11.71 1.06
CA ASP A 90 22.11 -11.72 0.56
C ASP A 90 22.42 -10.52 -0.37
N ALA A 91 21.92 -9.32 -0.01
CA ALA A 91 21.99 -8.09 -0.81
C ALA A 91 21.34 -8.19 -2.21
N GLN A 92 20.35 -9.07 -2.37
CA GLN A 92 19.56 -9.22 -3.58
C GLN A 92 18.08 -9.03 -3.26
N LEU A 93 17.35 -8.37 -4.16
CA LEU A 93 15.90 -8.48 -4.20
C LEU A 93 15.55 -9.80 -4.85
N LEU A 94 14.66 -10.56 -4.22
CA LEU A 94 14.03 -11.72 -4.83
C LEU A 94 12.56 -11.45 -5.02
N PHE A 95 12.13 -11.55 -6.25
CA PHE A 95 10.73 -11.52 -6.65
C PHE A 95 10.25 -12.95 -6.79
N SER A 96 9.17 -13.28 -6.08
CA SER A 96 8.50 -14.57 -6.22
C SER A 96 7.05 -14.35 -6.58
N VAL A 97 6.58 -15.02 -7.62
CA VAL A 97 5.19 -14.96 -8.03
C VAL A 97 4.59 -16.34 -7.94
N SER A 98 3.51 -16.47 -7.17
CA SER A 98 2.79 -17.72 -6.99
C SER A 98 1.35 -17.57 -7.46
N SER A 99 0.84 -18.59 -8.16
CA SER A 99 -0.56 -18.61 -8.57
C SER A 99 -1.50 -18.64 -7.34
N ARG A 100 -2.64 -17.96 -7.46
CA ARG A 100 -3.77 -18.05 -6.53
C ARG A 100 -4.84 -18.90 -7.16
N SER A 101 -5.11 -20.04 -6.54
CA SER A 101 -6.27 -20.84 -6.87
C SER A 101 -7.53 -20.10 -6.42
N PHE A 102 -8.27 -19.47 -7.33
CA PHE A 102 -9.71 -19.33 -7.06
C PHE A 102 -10.59 -19.55 -8.30
N TRP A 103 -10.30 -18.94 -9.46
CA TRP A 103 -11.16 -19.10 -10.66
C TRP A 103 -10.43 -18.99 -12.00
N GLU A 104 -9.13 -19.31 -12.03
CA GLU A 104 -8.33 -19.34 -13.27
C GLU A 104 -8.64 -20.55 -14.14
N GLN A 105 -9.92 -20.86 -14.32
CA GLN A 105 -10.33 -21.77 -15.36
C GLN A 105 -11.64 -21.35 -15.95
N ARG A 106 -11.53 -20.86 -17.18
CA ARG A 106 -12.53 -21.11 -18.20
C ARG A 106 -12.99 -22.59 -18.25
N ASP A 107 -12.24 -23.54 -17.66
CA ASP A 107 -12.40 -25.00 -17.82
C ASP A 107 -12.53 -25.86 -16.50
N GLY A 108 -12.70 -25.29 -15.31
CA GLY A 108 -13.15 -26.00 -14.07
C GLY A 108 -12.26 -27.03 -13.30
N ARG A 109 -11.01 -27.35 -13.65
CA ARG A 109 -10.02 -28.15 -12.83
C ARG A 109 -9.00 -27.39 -11.91
N ALA A 110 -9.23 -27.24 -10.60
CA ALA A 110 -8.30 -26.52 -9.70
C ALA A 110 -6.79 -26.81 -9.96
N VAL A 111 -6.02 -25.79 -10.34
CA VAL A 111 -4.56 -25.90 -10.48
C VAL A 111 -3.91 -25.71 -9.12
N GLU A 112 -2.94 -26.57 -8.78
CA GLU A 112 -2.13 -26.42 -7.57
C GLU A 112 -1.44 -25.04 -7.52
N ARG A 113 -1.27 -24.51 -6.30
CA ARG A 113 -0.48 -23.30 -6.08
C ARG A 113 0.96 -23.59 -6.48
N GLY A 114 1.40 -23.03 -7.60
CA GLY A 114 2.74 -23.19 -8.14
C GLY A 114 3.49 -21.87 -8.13
N LEU A 115 4.80 -21.92 -7.95
CA LEU A 115 5.69 -20.81 -8.29
C LEU A 115 5.65 -20.64 -9.82
N ILE A 116 5.14 -19.50 -10.30
CA ILE A 116 4.99 -19.21 -11.73
C ILE A 116 6.09 -18.29 -12.25
N ALA A 117 6.71 -17.50 -11.38
CA ALA A 117 7.89 -16.72 -11.74
C ALA A 117 8.83 -16.52 -10.55
N ARG A 118 10.12 -16.48 -10.85
CA ARG A 118 11.16 -16.02 -9.93
C ARG A 118 12.11 -15.09 -10.67
N GLY A 119 12.39 -13.96 -10.03
CA GLY A 119 13.38 -13.00 -10.51
C GLY A 119 14.29 -12.59 -9.36
N TYR A 120 15.51 -12.17 -9.68
CA TYR A 120 16.40 -11.55 -8.71
C TYR A 120 17.01 -10.26 -9.26
N LEU A 121 17.44 -9.39 -8.35
CA LEU A 121 18.18 -8.20 -8.70
C LEU A 121 19.23 -7.94 -7.61
N PRO A 122 20.53 -8.05 -7.93
CA PRO A 122 21.57 -7.64 -7.00
C PRO A 122 21.46 -6.14 -6.74
N LEU A 123 21.45 -5.73 -5.48
CA LEU A 123 21.40 -4.32 -5.09
C LEU A 123 22.71 -3.58 -5.43
N ASP A 124 23.81 -4.33 -5.67
CA ASP A 124 25.12 -3.81 -6.07
C ASP A 124 25.38 -3.84 -7.60
N ALA A 125 24.37 -4.18 -8.41
CA ALA A 125 24.49 -4.33 -9.87
C ALA A 125 24.79 -3.00 -10.61
N PRO A 126 25.48 -3.01 -11.76
CA PRO A 126 25.64 -1.81 -12.59
C PRO A 126 24.28 -1.22 -12.98
N GLY A 127 24.04 0.05 -12.66
CA GLY A 127 22.75 0.74 -12.88
C GLY A 127 21.88 0.89 -11.63
N THR A 128 22.20 0.22 -10.51
CA THR A 128 21.78 0.72 -9.20
C THR A 128 22.62 1.95 -8.87
N PRO A 129 22.05 3.00 -8.23
CA PRO A 129 22.77 4.25 -8.02
C PRO A 129 23.99 3.98 -7.12
N ARG A 130 25.16 3.88 -7.75
CA ARG A 130 26.44 3.94 -7.05
C ARG A 130 26.69 5.39 -6.68
N ARG A 131 26.89 5.60 -5.39
CA ARG A 131 27.21 6.87 -4.75
C ARG A 131 28.41 7.52 -5.46
N GLU A 132 28.20 8.59 -6.21
CA GLU A 132 29.27 9.56 -6.41
C GLU A 132 29.49 10.28 -5.08
N LYS A 133 30.71 10.19 -4.55
CA LYS A 133 31.16 11.10 -3.51
C LYS A 133 31.10 12.50 -4.12
N VAL A 134 30.13 13.31 -3.69
CA VAL A 134 30.06 14.72 -4.04
C VAL A 134 31.38 15.37 -3.59
N ARG A 135 32.26 15.67 -4.55
CA ARG A 135 33.25 16.72 -4.40
C ARG A 135 32.54 18.03 -4.72
N PRO A 136 32.74 19.09 -3.94
CA PRO A 136 32.26 20.40 -4.34
C PRO A 136 33.21 20.87 -5.45
N GLU A 137 32.75 20.97 -6.69
CA GLU A 137 32.99 22.14 -7.55
C GLU A 137 32.38 21.98 -8.95
N GLU A 138 31.77 23.10 -9.35
CA GLU A 138 31.49 23.66 -10.67
C GLU A 138 30.57 22.92 -11.65
N GLY A 139 29.60 23.71 -12.14
CA GLY A 139 28.45 23.23 -12.87
C GLY A 139 28.76 22.72 -14.27
N ASP A 140 27.93 21.78 -14.70
CA ASP A 140 27.28 21.87 -16.00
C ASP A 140 26.04 20.96 -16.04
N SER A 141 24.99 21.50 -16.66
CA SER A 141 23.87 20.84 -17.35
C SER A 141 23.54 19.36 -17.04
N SER A 142 22.36 19.13 -16.44
CA SER A 142 21.73 17.81 -16.26
C SER A 142 21.65 16.97 -17.55
N PRO A 143 21.81 15.65 -17.45
CA PRO A 143 21.10 14.71 -18.31
C PRO A 143 20.01 14.00 -17.50
N ALA A 144 18.75 14.22 -17.91
CA ALA A 144 17.63 13.39 -17.51
C ALA A 144 17.75 12.01 -18.17
N ILE A 145 18.22 11.00 -17.44
CA ILE A 145 18.00 9.58 -17.80
C ILE A 145 17.74 8.79 -16.51
N SER A 146 16.48 8.73 -16.10
CA SER A 146 16.00 7.78 -15.09
C SER A 146 15.54 6.52 -15.81
N SER A 147 16.49 5.63 -16.12
CA SER A 147 16.17 4.25 -16.50
C SER A 147 16.31 3.38 -15.25
N ALA A 148 15.21 2.75 -14.82
CA ALA A 148 15.25 1.78 -13.73
C ALA A 148 16.31 0.69 -14.03
N PRO A 149 17.04 0.18 -13.01
CA PRO A 149 18.04 -0.86 -13.22
C PRO A 149 17.39 -2.09 -13.87
N PRO A 150 17.99 -2.68 -14.92
CA PRO A 150 17.44 -3.86 -15.56
C PRO A 150 17.46 -5.05 -14.59
N LEU A 151 16.32 -5.71 -14.41
CA LEU A 151 16.21 -6.95 -13.65
C LEU A 151 17.09 -8.05 -14.25
N LEU A 152 17.90 -8.74 -13.44
CA LEU A 152 18.87 -9.75 -13.87
C LEU A 152 18.36 -11.17 -13.56
N GLY A 153 18.07 -11.96 -14.58
CA GLY A 153 17.64 -13.36 -14.42
C GLY A 153 16.16 -13.50 -14.10
N TRP A 154 15.40 -14.00 -15.07
CA TRP A 154 13.96 -14.24 -14.96
C TRP A 154 13.64 -15.64 -15.44
N ASP A 155 13.12 -16.46 -14.52
CA ASP A 155 12.50 -17.74 -14.86
C ASP A 155 10.99 -17.57 -14.67
N ILE A 156 10.27 -17.35 -15.77
CA ILE A 156 8.80 -17.34 -15.79
C ILE A 156 8.35 -18.68 -16.40
N ALA A 157 7.82 -19.56 -15.56
CA ALA A 157 7.30 -20.87 -15.94
C ALA A 157 5.81 -20.82 -16.35
N ASP A 158 5.25 -19.61 -16.46
CA ASP A 158 3.87 -19.38 -16.82
C ASP A 158 3.61 -19.54 -18.33
N THR A 159 2.43 -20.05 -18.68
CA THR A 159 2.01 -20.26 -20.07
C THR A 159 1.07 -19.17 -20.58
N TYR A 160 0.61 -18.24 -19.72
CA TYR A 160 -0.32 -17.17 -20.10
C TYR A 160 0.41 -15.84 -20.40
N PRO A 161 0.56 -15.43 -21.68
CA PRO A 161 1.42 -14.31 -22.07
C PRO A 161 1.03 -12.96 -21.44
N ALA A 162 -0.27 -12.70 -21.25
CA ALA A 162 -0.72 -11.43 -20.68
C ALA A 162 -0.36 -11.31 -19.19
N ARG A 163 -0.41 -12.41 -18.42
CA ARG A 163 0.07 -12.42 -17.02
C ARG A 163 1.58 -12.30 -16.96
N MET A 164 2.32 -12.95 -17.85
CA MET A 164 3.79 -12.78 -17.93
C MET A 164 4.17 -11.31 -18.16
N ALA A 165 3.48 -10.64 -19.10
CA ALA A 165 3.71 -9.22 -19.39
C ALA A 165 3.39 -8.32 -18.19
N LEU A 166 2.30 -8.60 -17.47
CA LEU A 166 1.96 -7.87 -16.26
C LEU A 166 2.98 -8.12 -15.12
N ILE A 167 3.37 -9.37 -14.87
CA ILE A 167 4.38 -9.73 -13.87
C ILE A 167 5.68 -8.96 -14.11
N ARG A 168 6.14 -8.94 -15.37
CA ARG A 168 7.32 -8.18 -15.78
C ARG A 168 7.14 -6.69 -15.47
N ALA A 169 6.03 -6.10 -15.90
CA ALA A 169 5.75 -4.68 -15.68
C ALA A 169 5.70 -4.30 -14.18
N LEU A 170 5.11 -5.17 -13.34
CA LEU A 170 5.05 -4.98 -11.89
C LEU A 170 6.45 -4.97 -11.27
N CYS A 171 7.31 -5.91 -11.64
CA CYS A 171 8.67 -5.96 -11.12
C CYS A 171 9.54 -4.82 -11.63
N GLU A 172 9.47 -4.48 -12.91
CA GLU A 172 10.19 -3.32 -13.47
C GLU A 172 9.76 -2.03 -12.77
N GLY A 173 8.46 -1.89 -12.52
CA GLY A 173 7.89 -0.79 -11.74
C GLY A 173 8.39 -0.75 -10.29
N LEU A 174 8.50 -1.90 -9.62
CA LEU A 174 9.09 -1.98 -8.29
C LEU A 174 10.58 -1.63 -8.29
N CYS A 175 11.34 -1.96 -9.32
CA CYS A 175 12.74 -1.53 -9.44
C CYS A 175 12.91 -0.01 -9.49
N ALA A 176 11.90 0.73 -9.96
CA ALA A 176 11.93 2.19 -9.90
C ALA A 176 11.98 2.73 -8.45
N SER A 177 11.55 1.96 -7.44
CA SER A 177 11.67 2.36 -6.04
C SER A 177 13.12 2.45 -5.56
N LEU A 178 14.06 1.81 -6.25
CA LEU A 178 15.49 1.81 -5.88
C LEU A 178 16.15 3.15 -6.16
N THR A 179 15.69 3.86 -7.20
CA THR A 179 16.20 5.18 -7.59
C THR A 179 15.29 6.33 -7.14
N ALA A 180 14.07 6.02 -6.71
CA ALA A 180 13.13 7.01 -6.20
C ALA A 180 13.61 7.70 -4.90
N GLN A 181 13.05 8.89 -4.66
CA GLN A 181 13.27 9.68 -3.45
C GLN A 181 11.98 9.74 -2.64
N ALA A 182 12.07 9.45 -1.34
CA ALA A 182 10.95 9.59 -0.41
C ALA A 182 11.19 10.79 0.51
N THR A 183 10.11 11.46 0.90
CA THR A 183 10.17 12.47 1.96
C THR A 183 10.40 11.77 3.30
N ALA A 184 11.37 12.26 4.07
CA ALA A 184 11.60 11.82 5.44
C ALA A 184 10.70 12.62 6.38
N LEU A 185 10.01 11.94 7.29
CA LEU A 185 9.16 12.56 8.31
C LEU A 185 9.80 12.40 9.69
N ALA A 186 9.93 13.52 10.40
CA ALA A 186 10.39 13.53 11.79
C ALA A 186 9.37 12.88 12.73
N PRO A 187 9.76 12.42 13.93
CA PRO A 187 8.81 11.88 14.91
C PRO A 187 7.66 12.86 15.21
N GLY A 188 6.42 12.39 15.04
CA GLY A 188 5.18 13.17 15.18
C GLY A 188 4.77 13.98 13.93
N GLU A 189 5.55 13.97 12.86
CA GLU A 189 5.22 14.65 11.62
C GLU A 189 4.29 13.81 10.74
N ALA A 190 3.32 14.47 10.12
CA ALA A 190 2.38 13.85 9.19
C ALA A 190 2.38 14.57 7.85
N ARG A 191 2.10 13.82 6.79
CA ARG A 191 1.93 14.30 5.43
C ARG A 191 0.69 13.70 4.80
N ALA A 192 -0.15 14.55 4.22
CA ALA A 192 -1.22 14.14 3.33
C ALA A 192 -0.68 14.11 1.89
N ASP A 193 -0.95 13.02 1.19
CA ASP A 193 -0.67 12.90 -0.23
C ASP A 193 -1.98 13.07 -1.01
N GLU A 194 -1.97 14.03 -1.94
CA GLU A 194 -3.10 14.39 -2.78
C GLU A 194 -2.73 14.21 -4.25
N ARG A 195 -3.72 13.80 -5.06
CA ARG A 195 -3.59 13.69 -6.51
C ARG A 195 -4.85 14.28 -7.13
N GLU A 196 -4.66 15.25 -8.04
CA GLU A 196 -5.79 15.93 -8.70
C GLU A 196 -6.80 16.48 -7.68
N ASP A 197 -6.29 17.14 -6.63
CA ASP A 197 -7.06 17.69 -5.49
C ASP A 197 -7.88 16.65 -4.69
N ARG A 198 -7.58 15.36 -4.88
CA ARG A 198 -8.18 14.26 -4.12
C ARG A 198 -7.19 13.64 -3.17
N LEU A 199 -7.58 13.57 -1.89
CA LEU A 199 -6.81 12.88 -0.87
C LEU A 199 -6.61 11.41 -1.22
N GLN A 200 -5.35 10.97 -1.29
CA GLN A 200 -4.96 9.58 -1.56
C GLN A 200 -4.49 8.87 -0.30
N ALA A 201 -3.73 9.55 0.55
CA ALA A 201 -3.23 8.93 1.77
C ALA A 201 -2.85 9.97 2.83
N VAL A 202 -2.79 9.53 4.07
CA VAL A 202 -2.18 10.26 5.18
C VAL A 202 -1.10 9.39 5.79
N HIS A 203 0.11 9.91 5.89
CA HIS A 203 1.29 9.24 6.43
C HIS A 203 1.71 9.95 7.71
N LEU A 204 1.88 9.21 8.80
CA LEU A 204 2.34 9.73 10.10
C LEU A 204 3.54 8.93 10.57
N ASN A 205 4.62 9.61 10.96
CA ASN A 205 5.64 9.00 11.80
C ASN A 205 5.17 9.00 13.26
N ALA A 206 4.62 7.87 13.71
CA ALA A 206 4.03 7.74 15.04
C ALA A 206 5.07 7.48 16.14
N SER A 207 6.37 7.47 15.79
CA SER A 207 7.46 7.34 16.76
C SER A 207 7.42 8.52 17.75
N ALA A 208 7.68 8.27 19.03
CA ALA A 208 7.81 9.36 20.00
C ALA A 208 9.07 10.19 19.72
N ARG A 209 8.97 11.49 19.99
CA ARG A 209 10.18 12.31 20.19
C ARG A 209 10.86 11.87 21.48
N PRO A 210 12.20 11.79 21.51
CA PRO A 210 12.95 11.37 22.69
C PRO A 210 12.64 12.19 23.96
N ASP A 211 12.16 13.43 23.82
CA ASP A 211 11.90 14.35 24.93
C ASP A 211 10.52 14.19 25.61
N GLY A 212 9.69 13.23 25.17
CA GLY A 212 8.28 13.10 25.61
C GLY A 212 7.89 11.74 26.21
N ALA A 213 8.85 10.88 26.55
CA ALA A 213 8.60 9.53 27.07
C ALA A 213 8.21 9.55 28.57
N GLU A 214 7.13 10.23 28.95
CA GLU A 214 6.64 10.25 30.34
C GLU A 214 5.54 9.22 30.64
N THR A 215 5.04 8.48 29.65
CA THR A 215 3.98 7.51 29.89
C THR A 215 4.40 6.13 29.40
N GLY A 216 4.48 5.16 30.32
CA GLY A 216 4.90 3.76 30.10
C GLY A 216 4.00 2.90 29.20
N TRP A 217 3.38 3.49 28.18
CA TRP A 217 2.78 2.79 27.07
C TRP A 217 3.88 2.47 26.05
N GLU A 218 3.91 1.23 25.54
CA GLU A 218 4.73 0.89 24.38
C GLU A 218 4.41 1.86 23.25
N THR A 219 5.37 2.73 22.95
CA THR A 219 5.17 3.74 21.92
C THR A 219 5.24 3.06 20.56
N PRO A 220 4.25 3.27 19.67
CA PRO A 220 4.29 2.69 18.34
C PRO A 220 5.52 3.24 17.60
N ALA A 221 6.44 2.35 17.24
CA ALA A 221 7.64 2.71 16.50
C ALA A 221 7.38 2.61 15.00
N GLY A 222 7.49 3.74 14.29
CA GLY A 222 7.50 3.78 12.83
C GLY A 222 6.29 4.45 12.18
N MET A 223 6.12 4.17 10.89
CA MET A 223 5.17 4.85 10.02
C MET A 223 3.79 4.21 10.04
N VAL A 224 2.77 4.96 10.46
CA VAL A 224 1.34 4.61 10.34
C VAL A 224 0.77 5.32 9.12
N ARG A 225 -0.06 4.62 8.34
CA ARG A 225 -0.63 5.16 7.09
C ARG A 225 -2.13 4.90 7.01
N ALA A 226 -2.90 5.91 6.62
CA ALA A 226 -4.27 5.75 6.13
C ALA A 226 -4.27 5.86 4.60
N LEU A 227 -4.64 4.80 3.90
CA LEU A 227 -4.72 4.78 2.44
C LEU A 227 -6.17 4.82 1.99
N ILE A 228 -6.58 5.88 1.28
CA ILE A 228 -7.96 6.05 0.84
C ILE A 228 -8.34 4.94 -0.16
N ILE A 229 -9.36 4.16 0.18
CA ILE A 229 -9.89 3.10 -0.69
C ILE A 229 -11.23 3.47 -1.30
N GLU A 230 -11.95 4.41 -0.69
CA GLU A 230 -13.26 4.88 -1.14
C GLU A 230 -13.52 6.27 -0.54
N GLN A 231 -14.29 7.08 -1.25
CA GLN A 231 -14.74 8.39 -0.79
C GLN A 231 -16.25 8.46 -1.02
N ASP A 232 -16.99 8.94 -0.03
CA ASP A 232 -18.38 9.38 -0.24
C ASP A 232 -18.33 10.78 -0.82
N GLU A 233 -18.91 10.99 -2.00
CA GLU A 233 -18.88 12.26 -2.72
C GLU A 233 -20.23 12.96 -2.69
N SER A 234 -20.21 14.28 -2.57
CA SER A 234 -21.38 15.11 -2.79
C SER A 234 -21.80 15.12 -4.26
N ALA A 235 -22.97 15.66 -4.56
CA ALA A 235 -23.42 15.86 -5.95
C ALA A 235 -22.47 16.76 -6.78
N GLY A 236 -21.62 17.57 -6.12
CA GLY A 236 -20.59 18.39 -6.76
C GLY A 236 -19.24 17.69 -6.94
N GLY A 237 -19.10 16.41 -6.54
CA GLY A 237 -17.84 15.65 -6.63
C GLY A 237 -16.87 15.89 -5.47
N GLU A 238 -17.21 16.76 -4.52
CA GLU A 238 -16.41 16.99 -3.31
C GLU A 238 -16.61 15.87 -2.28
N ALA A 239 -15.53 15.42 -1.65
CA ALA A 239 -15.60 14.38 -0.62
C ALA A 239 -16.36 14.87 0.62
N ARG A 240 -17.32 14.05 1.07
CA ARG A 240 -18.07 14.18 2.34
C ARG A 240 -17.45 13.35 3.45
N ALA A 241 -16.97 12.15 3.10
CA ALA A 241 -16.31 11.25 4.03
C ALA A 241 -15.25 10.40 3.30
N TYR A 242 -14.23 10.01 4.04
CA TYR A 242 -13.14 9.17 3.57
C TYR A 242 -13.22 7.78 4.21
N TYR A 243 -12.95 6.76 3.41
CA TYR A 243 -12.76 5.38 3.87
C TYR A 243 -11.33 4.97 3.53
N ALA A 244 -10.57 4.56 4.54
CA ALA A 244 -9.17 4.20 4.37
C ALA A 244 -8.79 2.88 5.03
N ASN A 245 -7.85 2.16 4.41
CA ASN A 245 -7.10 1.11 5.08
C ASN A 245 -6.06 1.72 6.00
N VAL A 246 -5.96 1.21 7.23
CA VAL A 246 -4.91 1.59 8.18
C VAL A 246 -3.79 0.55 8.13
N LEU A 247 -2.58 1.02 7.83
CA LEU A 247 -1.35 0.24 7.86
C LEU A 247 -0.50 0.71 9.05
N SER A 248 -0.41 -0.09 10.10
CA SER A 248 0.45 0.16 11.25
C SER A 248 1.68 -0.77 11.24
N PRO A 249 2.84 -0.32 11.75
CA PRO A 249 3.99 -1.19 11.96
C PRO A 249 3.79 -2.13 13.16
N ALA A 250 2.83 -1.84 14.04
CA ALA A 250 2.54 -2.67 15.19
C ALA A 250 1.78 -3.95 14.78
N PRO A 251 2.15 -5.12 15.34
CA PRO A 251 1.43 -6.36 15.09
C PRO A 251 -0.06 -6.21 15.42
N ASN A 252 -0.93 -6.76 14.57
CA ASN A 252 -2.40 -6.77 14.74
C ASN A 252 -3.10 -5.39 14.69
N GLU A 253 -2.37 -4.30 14.46
CA GLU A 253 -2.94 -2.97 14.19
C GLU A 253 -3.23 -2.78 12.69
N PHE A 254 -4.03 -3.68 12.14
CA PHE A 254 -4.55 -3.56 10.78
C PHE A 254 -6.06 -3.37 10.85
N GLY A 255 -6.61 -2.46 10.05
CA GLY A 255 -8.01 -2.13 10.10
C GLY A 255 -8.42 -1.12 9.03
N ASN A 256 -9.63 -0.59 9.18
CA ASN A 256 -10.14 0.49 8.37
C ASN A 256 -10.44 1.69 9.26
N ILE A 257 -10.36 2.89 8.72
CA ILE A 257 -10.81 4.11 9.39
C ILE A 257 -11.75 4.86 8.45
N VAL A 258 -12.81 5.43 9.03
CA VAL A 258 -13.80 6.24 8.33
C VAL A 258 -13.90 7.58 9.04
N TRP A 259 -13.91 8.68 8.30
CA TRP A 259 -14.03 10.02 8.89
C TRP A 259 -14.54 11.05 7.89
N SER A 260 -15.26 12.05 8.40
CA SER A 260 -15.57 13.31 7.70
C SER A 260 -14.76 14.45 8.31
N THR A 261 -14.63 14.42 9.64
CA THR A 261 -13.83 15.32 10.47
C THR A 261 -12.94 14.49 11.40
N ARG A 262 -12.09 15.14 12.19
CA ARG A 262 -11.32 14.40 13.22
C ARG A 262 -12.19 13.90 14.38
N LYS A 263 -13.35 14.51 14.61
CA LYS A 263 -14.20 14.25 15.78
C LYS A 263 -15.09 13.01 15.63
N ASP A 264 -15.48 12.70 14.41
CA ASP A 264 -16.31 11.55 14.01
C ASP A 264 -15.47 10.39 13.45
N ALA A 265 -14.15 10.46 13.56
CA ALA A 265 -13.27 9.40 13.08
C ALA A 265 -13.54 8.08 13.82
N GLU A 266 -13.85 7.03 13.06
CA GLU A 266 -14.19 5.70 13.55
C GLU A 266 -13.22 4.66 13.02
N TYR A 267 -12.58 3.91 13.94
CA TYR A 267 -11.66 2.83 13.60
C TYR A 267 -12.32 1.46 13.68
N PHE A 268 -12.11 0.63 12.66
CA PHE A 268 -12.63 -0.73 12.52
C PHE A 268 -11.47 -1.72 12.45
N PRO A 269 -11.12 -2.41 13.56
CA PRO A 269 -10.03 -3.37 13.54
C PRO A 269 -10.37 -4.51 12.57
N TYR A 270 -9.37 -4.96 11.82
CA TYR A 270 -9.51 -6.08 10.91
C TYR A 270 -9.84 -7.35 11.70
N ARG A 271 -10.98 -7.95 11.39
CA ARG A 271 -11.35 -9.28 11.89
C ARG A 271 -11.31 -10.27 10.73
N PRO A 272 -10.47 -11.32 10.77
CA PRO A 272 -10.32 -12.30 9.70
C PRO A 272 -11.61 -13.02 9.26
N VAL A 273 -12.70 -12.89 10.02
CA VAL A 273 -13.88 -13.74 9.91
C VAL A 273 -15.06 -13.08 9.17
N ARG A 274 -15.10 -11.75 8.94
CA ARG A 274 -16.26 -11.08 8.30
C ARG A 274 -15.89 -9.83 7.49
N HIS A 275 -16.38 -9.76 6.24
CA HIS A 275 -15.73 -9.05 5.14
C HIS A 275 -16.14 -7.60 4.82
N LYS A 276 -16.83 -6.85 5.69
CA LYS A 276 -17.00 -5.39 5.50
C LYS A 276 -17.14 -4.62 6.84
N PRO A 277 -16.65 -3.37 6.93
CA PRO A 277 -16.84 -2.47 8.08
C PRO A 277 -18.31 -2.26 8.47
N ILE A 278 -19.23 -2.29 7.49
CA ILE A 278 -20.69 -2.16 7.73
C ILE A 278 -21.29 -3.26 8.61
N PHE A 279 -20.58 -4.36 8.84
CA PHE A 279 -21.06 -5.47 9.67
C PHE A 279 -20.48 -5.46 11.10
N HIS A 280 -19.67 -4.46 11.44
CA HIS A 280 -19.03 -4.36 12.75
C HIS A 280 -19.25 -2.99 13.36
N ALA A 281 -19.47 -2.96 14.68
CA ALA A 281 -19.41 -1.72 15.43
C ALA A 281 -17.97 -1.16 15.40
N PRO A 282 -17.79 0.17 15.39
CA PRO A 282 -16.47 0.76 15.54
C PRO A 282 -15.83 0.34 16.86
N CYS A 283 -14.50 0.35 16.88
CA CYS A 283 -13.73 0.15 18.10
C CYS A 283 -14.10 1.25 19.10
N PRO A 284 -14.44 0.91 20.36
CA PRO A 284 -14.58 1.91 21.42
C PRO A 284 -13.32 2.77 21.50
N ARG A 285 -13.48 4.07 21.76
CA ARG A 285 -12.40 5.06 21.73
C ARG A 285 -11.24 4.68 22.65
N GLU A 286 -11.57 4.08 23.79
CA GLU A 286 -10.63 3.64 24.82
C GLU A 286 -9.77 2.45 24.37
N LEU A 287 -10.22 1.71 23.34
CA LEU A 287 -9.56 0.53 22.78
C LEU A 287 -8.91 0.80 21.42
N VAL A 288 -9.04 2.02 20.88
CA VAL A 288 -8.35 2.39 19.63
C VAL A 288 -6.84 2.35 19.86
N PRO A 289 -6.06 1.69 18.99
CA PRO A 289 -4.61 1.62 19.17
C PRO A 289 -3.96 3.01 19.17
N SER A 290 -2.92 3.20 19.98
CA SER A 290 -2.26 4.50 20.19
C SER A 290 -1.76 5.13 18.89
N ALA A 291 -1.24 4.31 17.98
CA ALA A 291 -0.76 4.74 16.66
C ALA A 291 -1.90 5.30 15.79
N VAL A 292 -3.08 4.69 15.88
CA VAL A 292 -4.29 5.14 15.17
C VAL A 292 -4.86 6.40 15.83
N GLN A 293 -4.85 6.50 17.16
CA GLN A 293 -5.24 7.73 17.86
C GLN A 293 -4.34 8.91 17.47
N ALA A 294 -3.04 8.68 17.32
CA ALA A 294 -2.12 9.70 16.84
C ALA A 294 -2.46 10.10 15.41
N LEU A 295 -2.71 9.13 14.51
CA LEU A 295 -3.11 9.38 13.13
C LEU A 295 -4.36 10.26 13.02
N VAL A 296 -5.39 9.99 13.84
CA VAL A 296 -6.66 10.75 13.86
C VAL A 296 -6.43 12.25 14.04
N ARG A 297 -5.43 12.65 14.84
CA ARG A 297 -5.12 14.07 15.09
C ARG A 297 -4.63 14.81 13.85
N HIS A 298 -4.15 14.09 12.84
CA HIS A 298 -3.59 14.63 11.60
C HIS A 298 -4.49 14.43 10.39
N LEU A 299 -5.64 13.77 10.53
CA LEU A 299 -6.56 13.56 9.40
C LEU A 299 -7.10 14.90 8.90
N PRO A 300 -7.11 15.16 7.57
CA PRO A 300 -7.77 16.34 7.03
C PRO A 300 -9.30 16.21 7.13
N GLU A 301 -9.98 17.34 7.21
CA GLU A 301 -11.44 17.38 7.13
C GLU A 301 -11.87 17.23 5.67
N ALA A 302 -13.00 16.56 5.44
CA ALA A 302 -13.57 16.42 4.11
C ALA A 302 -14.14 17.76 3.64
N PRO A 303 -13.89 18.21 2.40
CA PRO A 303 -14.31 19.54 1.92
C PRO A 303 -15.81 19.81 2.04
N ALA A 304 -16.63 18.76 1.82
CA ALA A 304 -18.08 18.82 1.94
C ALA A 304 -18.59 18.12 3.22
N ALA A 305 -17.76 18.05 4.26
CA ALA A 305 -18.18 17.55 5.56
C ALA A 305 -19.36 18.39 6.06
N THR A 306 -20.51 17.76 6.25
CA THR A 306 -21.64 18.39 6.93
C THR A 306 -21.57 18.02 8.41
N ASP A 307 -21.95 18.94 9.30
CA ASP A 307 -22.16 18.66 10.74
C ASP A 307 -23.24 17.59 11.02
N HIS A 308 -23.85 17.02 9.97
CA HIS A 308 -24.69 15.85 10.10
C HIS A 308 -23.87 14.71 10.69
N GLU A 309 -24.26 14.31 11.91
CA GLU A 309 -23.98 13.01 12.52
C GLU A 309 -23.71 11.99 11.43
N ALA A 310 -22.54 11.32 11.52
CA ALA A 310 -22.20 10.19 10.66
C ALA A 310 -23.50 9.42 10.33
N PRO A 311 -23.83 9.22 9.04
CA PRO A 311 -25.18 8.86 8.62
C PRO A 311 -25.72 7.76 9.53
N PRO A 312 -26.91 7.92 10.13
CA PRO A 312 -27.42 6.97 11.12
C PRO A 312 -27.39 5.60 10.47
N ARG A 313 -26.45 4.76 10.91
CA ARG A 313 -26.40 3.37 10.47
C ARG A 313 -27.65 2.76 11.05
N SER A 314 -28.62 2.46 10.20
CA SER A 314 -29.85 1.79 10.56
C SER A 314 -29.52 0.52 11.35
N GLN A 315 -29.55 0.62 12.68
CA GLN A 315 -29.40 -0.48 13.63
C GLN A 315 -30.70 -1.28 13.77
N SER A 316 -31.62 -1.19 12.84
CA SER A 316 -32.78 -2.08 12.81
C SER A 316 -32.38 -3.37 12.08
N LEU A 317 -31.65 -4.24 12.78
CA LEU A 317 -31.89 -5.67 12.57
C LEU A 317 -33.37 -5.89 12.92
N PRO A 318 -34.20 -6.49 12.04
CA PRO A 318 -35.52 -6.92 12.46
C PRO A 318 -35.32 -7.88 13.63
N THR A 319 -35.99 -7.58 14.75
CA THR A 319 -36.11 -8.49 15.88
C THR A 319 -36.58 -9.85 15.33
N PRO A 320 -35.84 -10.94 15.55
CA PRO A 320 -36.34 -12.26 15.20
C PRO A 320 -37.47 -12.58 16.18
N GLY A 321 -38.72 -12.36 15.78
CA GLY A 321 -39.85 -12.66 16.67
C GLY A 321 -41.23 -12.14 16.30
N GLU A 322 -41.39 -11.21 15.35
CA GLU A 322 -42.73 -10.82 14.89
C GLU A 322 -42.99 -11.39 13.49
N SER A 323 -43.55 -12.60 13.49
CA SER A 323 -44.26 -13.14 12.34
C SER A 323 -45.31 -12.12 11.89
N PRO A 324 -45.43 -11.79 10.60
CA PRO A 324 -46.58 -11.04 10.13
C PRO A 324 -47.81 -11.92 10.36
N SER A 325 -48.68 -11.46 11.25
CA SER A 325 -50.03 -12.00 11.41
C SER A 325 -50.71 -11.90 10.05
N ALA A 326 -50.93 -13.04 9.42
CA ALA A 326 -51.85 -13.14 8.30
C ALA A 326 -53.24 -12.98 8.89
N ASP A 327 -53.82 -11.79 8.77
CA ASP A 327 -55.27 -11.66 8.94
C ASP A 327 -55.96 -11.93 7.60
N PRO A 328 -57.01 -12.76 7.62
CA PRO A 328 -57.85 -13.01 6.46
C PRO A 328 -58.89 -11.90 6.36
N HIS A 329 -59.11 -11.37 5.15
CA HIS A 329 -60.41 -11.01 4.59
C HIS A 329 -60.23 -10.49 3.16
#